data_AF-A0A2T5LQZ3-F1
#
_entry.id   AF-A0A2T5LQZ3-F1
#
_cell.length_a   1.000
_cell.length_b   1.000
_cell.length_c   1.000
_cell.angle_alpha   90.00
_cell.angle_beta   90.00
_cell.angle_gamma   90.00
#
_symmetry.space_group_name_H-M   'P 1'
#
loop_
_entity.id
_entity.type
_entity.pdbx_description
1 polymer ?
#
loop_
_entity_poly.entity_id
_entity_poly.type
_entity_poly.pdbx_seq_one_letter_code
_entity_poly.pdbx_strand_id
1 'polypeptide(L)'
;MPEGLPLDYDQALNGTMAAYAQQIVICTGQRDWTSRIEDDGKDQSWGELVRGLKGLMGRGGIYADPFNNIMISNSSLSPSPSSPPSANTASAFLFPSFKYFPSIPVQAPEPSNTIPDLSTFVEAFLLPTRLSAMAESLPESRQHDLLRKPELASKFPDAVELHHSPVILICGHGGRDMRCGVMAPVLEKQFQEVLEARGIFTSPGTDEGVVDSPDRAYIGLISHIGGHKYAGNVIVYIPNGMKYGDSTVPHPLAGKGIWYGRIEPRHVEGIVEETILNGRVVSDHFRGGIDQDGTILRL
;
A
#
# COMPACT_ATOMS: atom_id res chain seq x y z
N MET A 1 17.30 5.39 16.97
CA MET A 1 16.86 4.02 17.35
C MET A 1 16.65 3.99 18.85
N PRO A 2 15.60 3.33 19.37
CA PRO A 2 15.42 3.16 20.81
C PRO A 2 16.57 2.33 21.42
N GLU A 3 17.01 2.73 22.61
CA GLU A 3 18.07 2.03 23.35
C GLU A 3 17.66 0.58 23.68
N GLY A 4 18.62 -0.35 23.63
CA GLY A 4 18.37 -1.75 23.98
C GLY A 4 17.58 -2.58 22.95
N LEU A 5 17.22 -2.00 21.80
CA LEU A 5 16.50 -2.69 20.72
C LEU A 5 17.31 -2.66 19.41
N PRO A 6 18.40 -3.44 19.30
CA PRO A 6 19.23 -3.47 18.11
C PRO A 6 18.46 -3.99 16.88
N LEU A 7 18.93 -3.60 15.70
CA LEU A 7 18.53 -4.23 14.45
C LEU A 7 19.39 -5.47 14.21
N ASP A 8 18.81 -6.43 13.50
CA ASP A 8 19.56 -7.53 12.90
C ASP A 8 20.33 -6.93 11.72
N TYR A 9 21.66 -6.93 11.78
CA TYR A 9 22.56 -6.53 10.68
C TYR A 9 23.26 -7.73 10.02
N ASP A 10 23.14 -8.92 10.61
CA ASP A 10 23.86 -10.13 10.19
C ASP A 10 23.20 -10.80 8.98
N GLN A 11 21.86 -10.74 8.90
CA GLN A 11 21.14 -11.35 7.79
C GLN A 11 21.15 -10.45 6.55
N ALA A 12 21.27 -11.06 5.37
CA ALA A 12 21.06 -10.33 4.11
C ALA A 12 19.61 -9.83 4.03
N LEU A 13 19.42 -8.59 3.57
CA LEU A 13 18.09 -8.01 3.39
C LEU A 13 17.39 -8.56 2.15
N ASN A 14 18.13 -8.78 1.06
CA ASN A 14 17.57 -9.24 -0.20
C ASN A 14 16.78 -10.55 -0.01
N GLY A 15 15.54 -10.56 -0.52
CA GLY A 15 14.63 -11.69 -0.38
C GLY A 15 13.91 -11.80 0.97
N THR A 16 14.07 -10.84 1.88
CA THR A 16 13.35 -10.84 3.18
C THR A 16 12.00 -10.14 3.14
N MET A 17 11.62 -9.53 2.01
CA MET A 17 10.29 -8.98 1.79
C MET A 17 9.22 -10.08 1.90
N ALA A 18 8.14 -9.82 2.64
CA ALA A 18 6.98 -10.71 2.63
C ALA A 18 6.32 -10.65 1.25
N ALA A 19 6.18 -11.77 0.55
CA ALA A 19 5.54 -11.79 -0.76
C ALA A 19 4.04 -11.47 -0.65
N TYR A 20 3.52 -10.62 -1.53
CA TYR A 20 2.11 -10.25 -1.62
C TYR A 20 1.72 -10.12 -3.09
N ALA A 21 0.45 -10.36 -3.40
CA ALA A 21 -0.12 -10.12 -4.72
C ALA A 21 -0.48 -8.64 -4.89
N GLN A 22 -1.11 -8.06 -3.86
CA GLN A 22 -1.49 -6.65 -3.84
C GLN A 22 -1.39 -6.10 -2.42
N GLN A 23 -1.15 -4.79 -2.29
CA GLN A 23 -1.23 -4.06 -1.03
C GLN A 23 -2.35 -3.04 -1.12
N ILE A 24 -3.31 -3.13 -0.21
CA ILE A 24 -4.31 -2.10 0.02
C ILE A 24 -3.88 -1.24 1.21
N VAL A 25 -3.77 0.06 0.98
CA VAL A 25 -3.29 1.05 1.93
C VAL A 25 -4.44 1.97 2.29
N ILE A 26 -5.08 1.69 3.42
CA ILE A 26 -6.28 2.36 3.89
C ILE A 26 -5.89 3.71 4.49
N CYS A 27 -6.50 4.80 4.00
CA CYS A 27 -6.25 6.15 4.51
C CYS A 27 -7.05 6.36 5.80
N THR A 28 -6.38 6.33 6.95
CA THR A 28 -7.04 6.42 8.27
C THR A 28 -6.83 7.77 8.95
N GLY A 29 -5.83 8.54 8.52
CA GLY A 29 -5.33 9.72 9.24
C GLY A 29 -4.64 9.40 10.58
N GLN A 30 -4.66 8.14 11.03
CA GLN A 30 -4.01 7.70 12.27
C GLN A 30 -2.53 7.40 12.03
N ARG A 31 -1.71 7.69 13.03
CA ARG A 31 -0.24 7.59 12.92
C ARG A 31 0.34 6.38 13.65
N ASP A 32 -0.46 5.71 14.48
CA ASP A 32 -0.13 4.44 15.13
C ASP A 32 -1.42 3.64 15.33
N TRP A 33 -1.28 2.34 15.63
CA TRP A 33 -2.37 1.39 15.77
C TRP A 33 -2.08 0.42 16.92
N THR A 34 -3.13 -0.24 17.43
CA THR A 34 -2.92 -1.40 18.29
C THR A 34 -2.23 -2.52 17.51
N SER A 35 -1.62 -3.49 18.21
CA SER A 35 -0.89 -4.59 17.56
C SER A 35 -1.68 -5.34 16.48
N ARG A 36 -3.02 -5.26 16.50
CA ARG A 36 -3.94 -5.86 15.54
C ARG A 36 -4.86 -4.77 14.99
N ILE A 37 -4.62 -4.38 13.74
CA ILE A 37 -5.35 -3.28 13.08
C ILE A 37 -6.88 -3.47 13.00
N GLU A 38 -7.38 -4.70 13.18
CA GLU A 38 -8.82 -5.01 13.24
C GLU A 38 -9.48 -4.58 14.55
N ASP A 39 -8.69 -4.41 15.61
CA ASP A 39 -9.14 -3.95 16.92
C ASP A 39 -9.27 -2.41 16.96
N ASP A 40 -8.73 -1.71 15.96
CA ASP A 40 -8.78 -0.25 15.82
C ASP A 40 -10.01 0.22 15.01
N GLY A 41 -10.26 1.55 15.02
CA GLY A 41 -11.28 2.16 14.16
C GLY A 41 -12.69 1.68 14.46
N LYS A 42 -12.99 1.45 15.73
CA LYS A 42 -14.36 1.21 16.17
C LYS A 42 -15.22 2.44 15.80
N ASP A 43 -16.39 2.18 15.25
CA ASP A 43 -17.37 3.19 14.81
C ASP A 43 -16.81 4.15 13.73
N GLN A 44 -15.77 3.71 13.00
CA GLN A 44 -15.18 4.44 11.87
C GLN A 44 -15.16 3.55 10.62
N SER A 45 -15.55 4.11 9.48
CA SER A 45 -15.67 3.36 8.22
C SER A 45 -14.37 2.66 7.81
N TRP A 46 -13.20 3.30 8.00
CA TRP A 46 -11.92 2.65 7.67
C TRP A 46 -11.65 1.41 8.54
N GLY A 47 -12.12 1.38 9.80
CA GLY A 47 -11.98 0.21 10.65
C GLY A 47 -12.94 -0.90 10.21
N GLU A 48 -14.15 -0.53 9.76
CA GLU A 48 -15.10 -1.47 9.15
C GLU A 48 -14.53 -2.08 7.87
N LEU A 49 -13.84 -1.29 7.04
CA LEU A 49 -13.13 -1.78 5.86
C LEU A 49 -12.07 -2.82 6.24
N VAL A 50 -11.24 -2.56 7.25
CA VAL A 50 -10.22 -3.53 7.72
C VAL A 50 -10.88 -4.84 8.15
N ARG A 51 -11.91 -4.76 9.01
CA ARG A 51 -12.61 -5.94 9.53
C ARG A 51 -13.32 -6.70 8.42
N GLY A 52 -13.98 -6.00 7.51
CA GLY A 52 -14.68 -6.58 6.37
C GLY A 52 -13.74 -7.31 5.41
N LEU A 53 -12.63 -6.67 5.01
CA LEU A 53 -11.61 -7.31 4.16
C LEU A 53 -11.00 -8.54 4.82
N LYS A 54 -10.66 -8.45 6.11
CA LYS A 54 -10.16 -9.61 6.88
C LYS A 54 -11.20 -10.71 7.03
N GLY A 55 -12.47 -10.38 7.20
CA GLY A 55 -13.56 -11.35 7.27
C GLY A 55 -13.83 -12.05 5.93
N LEU A 56 -13.71 -11.31 4.82
CA LEU A 56 -13.95 -11.81 3.48
C LEU A 56 -12.77 -12.63 2.91
N MET A 57 -11.53 -12.16 3.11
CA MET A 57 -10.33 -12.74 2.49
C MET A 57 -9.43 -13.50 3.47
N GLY A 58 -9.64 -13.32 4.77
CA GLY A 58 -8.89 -14.04 5.81
C GLY A 58 -9.39 -15.47 6.01
N ARG A 59 -8.83 -16.15 7.01
CA ARG A 59 -9.15 -17.56 7.30
C ARG A 59 -10.65 -17.75 7.54
N GLY A 60 -11.27 -18.59 6.71
CA GLY A 60 -12.71 -18.90 6.79
C GLY A 60 -13.61 -17.95 6.03
N GLY A 61 -13.06 -16.90 5.40
CA GLY A 61 -13.79 -15.98 4.55
C GLY A 61 -14.18 -16.59 3.20
N ILE A 62 -15.23 -16.05 2.60
CA ILE A 62 -15.75 -16.54 1.31
C ILE A 62 -14.77 -16.34 0.15
N TYR A 63 -13.79 -15.44 0.27
CA TYR A 63 -12.74 -15.19 -0.72
C TYR A 63 -11.36 -15.61 -0.20
N ALA A 64 -11.31 -16.47 0.82
CA ALA A 64 -10.05 -16.98 1.35
C ALA A 64 -9.30 -17.78 0.28
N ASP A 65 -8.11 -17.30 -0.09
CA ASP A 65 -7.17 -17.96 -0.99
C ASP A 65 -5.74 -17.82 -0.41
N PRO A 66 -5.11 -18.93 0.03
CA PRO A 66 -3.75 -18.88 0.58
C PRO A 66 -2.68 -18.52 -0.45
N PHE A 67 -3.01 -18.52 -1.74
CA PHE A 67 -2.08 -18.18 -2.83
C PHE A 67 -2.23 -16.75 -3.35
N ASN A 68 -3.28 -16.03 -2.92
CA ASN A 68 -3.50 -14.62 -3.25
C ASN A 68 -3.38 -13.74 -2.00
N ASN A 69 -2.14 -13.48 -1.57
CA ASN A 69 -1.90 -12.69 -0.36
C ASN A 69 -2.16 -11.19 -0.61
N ILE A 70 -3.26 -10.68 -0.06
CA ILE A 70 -3.57 -9.25 -0.05
C ILE A 70 -3.08 -8.64 1.27
N MET A 71 -2.07 -7.78 1.17
CA MET A 71 -1.52 -7.05 2.31
C MET A 71 -2.41 -5.87 2.65
N ILE A 72 -3.10 -5.94 3.79
CA ILE A 72 -3.93 -4.84 4.31
C ILE A 72 -3.08 -3.99 5.24
N SER A 73 -2.93 -2.70 4.92
CA SER A 73 -2.17 -1.74 5.71
C SER A 73 -3.03 -0.54 6.04
N ASN A 74 -3.14 -0.18 7.32
CA ASN A 74 -3.60 1.16 7.68
C ASN A 74 -2.48 2.17 7.44
N SER A 75 -2.86 3.42 7.16
CA SER A 75 -1.91 4.51 6.93
C SER A 75 -2.30 5.83 7.57
N SER A 76 -1.31 6.68 7.79
CA SER A 76 -1.48 8.08 8.23
C SER A 76 -1.96 9.03 7.14
N LEU A 77 -2.13 8.54 5.91
CA LEU A 77 -2.74 9.32 4.84
C LEU A 77 -4.17 9.68 5.23
N SER A 78 -4.55 10.92 4.95
CA SER A 78 -5.87 11.44 5.33
C SER A 78 -6.99 10.73 4.55
N PRO A 79 -8.11 10.38 5.19
CA PRO A 79 -9.29 9.89 4.48
C PRO A 79 -9.77 10.89 3.43
N SER A 80 -10.40 10.40 2.36
CA SER A 80 -10.94 11.28 1.31
C SER A 80 -11.96 12.27 1.89
N PRO A 81 -11.85 13.59 1.62
CA PRO A 81 -12.84 14.57 2.05
C PRO A 81 -14.14 14.47 1.25
N SER A 82 -14.13 13.75 0.11
CA SER A 82 -15.27 13.56 -0.77
C SER A 82 -16.37 12.67 -0.18
N SER A 83 -16.11 11.99 0.94
CA SER A 83 -17.08 11.14 1.64
C SER A 83 -17.74 11.95 2.75
N PRO A 84 -19.06 12.22 2.70
CA PRO A 84 -19.74 12.84 3.82
C PRO A 84 -19.59 11.97 5.08
N PRO A 85 -19.61 12.54 6.31
CA PRO A 85 -19.43 11.79 7.55
C PRO A 85 -20.44 10.65 7.77
N SER A 86 -21.56 10.68 7.06
CA SER A 86 -22.59 9.63 7.05
C SER A 86 -22.41 8.56 5.97
N ALA A 87 -21.37 8.67 5.13
CA ALA A 87 -21.07 7.67 4.11
C ALA A 87 -20.37 6.48 4.78
N ASN A 88 -20.96 5.29 4.63
CA ASN A 88 -20.34 4.01 5.02
C ASN A 88 -19.27 3.62 3.99
N THR A 89 -18.30 4.51 3.78
CA THR A 89 -17.20 4.33 2.83
C THR A 89 -15.86 4.75 3.44
N ALA A 90 -14.79 4.16 2.94
CA ALA A 90 -13.41 4.51 3.30
C ALA A 90 -12.55 4.63 2.05
N SER A 91 -11.46 5.40 2.13
CA SER A 91 -10.56 5.57 0.99
C SER A 91 -9.29 4.75 1.14
N ALA A 92 -8.74 4.26 0.03
CA ALA A 92 -7.49 3.51 0.04
C ALA A 92 -6.73 3.61 -1.28
N PHE A 93 -5.41 3.41 -1.22
CA PHE A 93 -4.58 3.13 -2.37
C PHE A 93 -4.45 1.63 -2.61
N LEU A 94 -4.30 1.21 -3.86
CA LEU A 94 -4.09 -0.18 -4.25
C LEU A 94 -2.87 -0.32 -5.16
N PHE A 95 -1.91 -1.11 -4.71
CA PHE A 95 -0.67 -1.42 -5.42
C PHE A 95 -0.58 -2.93 -5.71
N PRO A 96 0.09 -3.34 -6.81
CA PRO A 96 0.83 -2.53 -7.78
C PRO A 96 -0.03 -2.02 -8.95
N SER A 97 -1.36 -1.93 -8.80
CA SER A 97 -2.24 -1.38 -9.84
C SER A 97 -2.21 0.15 -9.94
N PHE A 98 -1.57 0.84 -8.98
CA PHE A 98 -1.48 2.30 -8.91
C PHE A 98 -2.86 2.97 -8.98
N LYS A 99 -3.79 2.55 -8.12
CA LYS A 99 -5.13 3.14 -8.04
C LYS A 99 -5.39 3.76 -6.68
N TYR A 100 -6.04 4.91 -6.67
CA TYR A 100 -6.64 5.51 -5.49
C TYR A 100 -8.16 5.40 -5.57
N PHE A 101 -8.76 4.89 -4.50
CA PHE A 101 -10.20 4.79 -4.35
C PHE A 101 -10.65 5.79 -3.29
N PRO A 102 -11.30 6.90 -3.66
CA PRO A 102 -11.81 7.86 -2.70
C PRO A 102 -13.00 7.32 -1.89
N SER A 103 -13.72 6.32 -2.42
CA SER A 103 -14.91 5.76 -1.78
C SER A 103 -15.03 4.24 -2.01
N ILE A 104 -14.65 3.45 -1.00
CA ILE A 104 -14.85 2.00 -0.95
C ILE A 104 -16.00 1.71 0.04
N PRO A 105 -17.10 1.07 -0.39
CA PRO A 105 -18.16 0.63 0.51
C PRO A 105 -17.63 -0.33 1.59
N VAL A 106 -18.05 -0.13 2.84
CA VAL A 106 -17.60 -0.97 3.97
C VAL A 106 -18.70 -1.89 4.52
N GLN A 107 -19.90 -1.76 3.96
CA GLN A 107 -21.07 -2.53 4.36
C GLN A 107 -20.92 -4.02 4.00
N ALA A 108 -21.60 -4.86 4.78
CA ALA A 108 -21.70 -6.29 4.55
C ALA A 108 -22.41 -6.59 3.20
N PRO A 109 -22.27 -7.81 2.67
CA PRO A 109 -22.85 -8.15 1.38
C PRO A 109 -24.37 -8.02 1.38
N GLU A 110 -24.93 -7.26 0.43
CA GLU A 110 -26.38 -7.03 0.33
C GLU A 110 -27.00 -7.87 -0.80
N PRO A 111 -28.14 -8.57 -0.60
CA PRO A 111 -28.70 -9.49 -1.60
C PRO A 111 -29.21 -8.83 -2.89
N SER A 112 -29.40 -7.51 -2.90
CA SER A 112 -30.17 -6.82 -3.94
C SER A 112 -29.36 -6.41 -5.19
N ASN A 113 -28.03 -6.62 -5.21
CA ASN A 113 -27.10 -6.33 -6.32
C ASN A 113 -27.19 -4.92 -6.94
N THR A 114 -27.95 -3.99 -6.34
CA THR A 114 -28.25 -2.68 -6.95
C THR A 114 -27.25 -1.61 -6.53
N ILE A 115 -26.66 -1.77 -5.35
CA ILE A 115 -25.65 -0.86 -4.77
C ILE A 115 -24.37 -1.68 -4.57
N PRO A 116 -23.20 -1.20 -5.02
CA PRO A 116 -21.94 -1.90 -4.77
C PRO A 116 -21.64 -1.94 -3.27
N ASP A 117 -21.24 -3.12 -2.80
CA ASP A 117 -20.83 -3.40 -1.43
C ASP A 117 -19.33 -3.75 -1.37
N LEU A 118 -18.84 -4.16 -0.19
CA LEU A 118 -17.44 -4.54 -0.04
C LEU A 118 -17.07 -5.78 -0.86
N SER A 119 -17.99 -6.74 -1.02
CA SER A 119 -17.76 -7.93 -1.86
C SER A 119 -17.58 -7.53 -3.32
N THR A 120 -18.38 -6.58 -3.81
CA THR A 120 -18.26 -6.02 -5.16
C THR A 120 -16.86 -5.44 -5.38
N PHE A 121 -16.29 -4.74 -4.37
CA PHE A 121 -14.93 -4.22 -4.44
C PHE A 121 -13.86 -5.34 -4.46
N VAL A 122 -14.00 -6.36 -3.60
CA VAL A 122 -13.09 -7.51 -3.56
C VAL A 122 -13.08 -8.22 -4.91
N GLU A 123 -14.26 -8.53 -5.46
CA GLU A 123 -14.41 -9.22 -6.74
C GLU A 123 -13.87 -8.40 -7.91
N ALA A 124 -14.06 -7.08 -7.89
CA ALA A 124 -13.56 -6.20 -8.95
C ALA A 124 -12.04 -6.07 -8.96
N PHE A 125 -11.38 -5.98 -7.79
CA PHE A 125 -10.00 -5.50 -7.71
C PHE A 125 -9.01 -6.35 -6.93
N LEU A 126 -9.46 -7.18 -5.98
CA LEU A 126 -8.56 -7.88 -5.04
C LEU A 126 -8.42 -9.38 -5.29
N LEU A 127 -9.41 -10.01 -5.95
CA LEU A 127 -9.29 -11.39 -6.39
C LEU A 127 -8.20 -11.53 -7.48
N PRO A 128 -7.54 -12.69 -7.60
CA PRO A 128 -6.55 -12.93 -8.64
C PRO A 128 -7.20 -13.03 -10.03
N THR A 129 -6.44 -12.71 -11.07
CA THR A 129 -6.86 -12.91 -12.47
C THR A 129 -6.62 -14.34 -12.95
N ARG A 130 -5.77 -15.10 -12.25
CA ARG A 130 -5.45 -16.50 -12.49
C ARG A 130 -5.26 -17.20 -11.15
N LEU A 131 -5.89 -18.36 -10.99
CA LEU A 131 -5.69 -19.16 -9.79
C LEU A 131 -4.34 -19.87 -9.82
N SER A 132 -3.83 -20.19 -8.64
CA SER A 132 -2.70 -21.11 -8.48
C SER A 132 -3.05 -22.50 -9.04
N ALA A 133 -2.07 -23.21 -9.59
CA ALA A 133 -2.25 -24.62 -10.00
C ALA A 133 -2.74 -25.50 -8.85
N MET A 134 -2.45 -25.13 -7.61
CA MET A 134 -2.94 -25.84 -6.41
C MET A 134 -4.45 -25.67 -6.17
N ALA A 135 -5.11 -24.72 -6.86
CA ALA A 135 -6.56 -24.52 -6.80
C ALA A 135 -7.33 -25.32 -7.85
N GLU A 136 -6.64 -26.04 -8.76
CA GLU A 136 -7.27 -26.87 -9.80
C GLU A 136 -8.17 -27.97 -9.23
N SER A 137 -7.91 -28.43 -8.01
CA SER A 137 -8.72 -29.44 -7.33
C SER A 137 -10.03 -28.89 -6.72
N LEU A 138 -10.23 -27.57 -6.72
CA LEU A 138 -11.47 -26.97 -6.22
C LEU A 138 -12.62 -27.19 -7.20
N PRO A 139 -13.88 -27.27 -6.74
CA PRO A 139 -15.05 -27.28 -7.63
C PRO A 139 -15.08 -26.05 -8.54
N GLU A 140 -15.57 -26.19 -9.79
CA GLU A 140 -15.60 -25.09 -10.77
C GLU A 140 -16.33 -23.85 -10.26
N SER A 141 -17.44 -24.02 -9.53
CA SER A 141 -18.15 -22.90 -8.89
C SER A 141 -17.26 -22.13 -7.93
N ARG A 142 -16.45 -22.86 -7.13
CA ARG A 142 -15.52 -22.25 -6.20
C ARG A 142 -14.37 -21.55 -6.90
N GLN A 143 -13.88 -22.11 -8.00
CA GLN A 143 -12.85 -21.46 -8.82
C GLN A 143 -13.38 -20.15 -9.40
N HIS A 144 -14.60 -20.16 -9.93
CA HIS A 144 -15.27 -18.98 -10.46
C HIS A 144 -15.43 -17.87 -9.39
N ASP A 145 -15.84 -18.24 -8.18
CA ASP A 145 -16.00 -17.29 -7.06
C ASP A 145 -14.68 -16.67 -6.57
N LEU A 146 -13.55 -17.33 -6.85
CA LEU A 146 -12.21 -16.86 -6.45
C LEU A 146 -11.49 -16.08 -7.55
N LEU A 147 -12.10 -15.90 -8.72
CA LEU A 147 -11.51 -15.13 -9.81
C LEU A 147 -12.06 -13.71 -9.87
N ARG A 148 -11.19 -12.77 -10.25
CA ARG A 148 -11.55 -11.37 -10.47
C ARG A 148 -12.65 -11.25 -11.52
N LYS A 149 -13.55 -10.29 -11.29
CA LYS A 149 -14.68 -9.90 -12.15
C LYS A 149 -14.47 -8.47 -12.69
N PRO A 150 -13.71 -8.28 -13.78
CA PRO A 150 -13.31 -6.95 -14.26
C PRO A 150 -14.48 -6.03 -14.63
N GLU A 151 -15.61 -6.60 -15.03
CA GLU A 151 -16.84 -5.88 -15.36
C GLU A 151 -17.39 -5.06 -14.18
N LEU A 152 -17.11 -5.49 -12.94
CA LEU A 152 -17.52 -4.80 -11.72
C LEU A 152 -16.70 -3.54 -11.45
N ALA A 153 -15.55 -3.35 -12.09
CA ALA A 153 -14.74 -2.13 -11.93
C ALA A 153 -15.51 -0.86 -12.32
N SER A 154 -16.45 -0.97 -13.27
CA SER A 154 -17.34 0.13 -13.68
C SER A 154 -18.24 0.66 -12.55
N LYS A 155 -18.38 -0.07 -11.44
CA LYS A 155 -19.13 0.35 -10.25
C LYS A 155 -18.36 1.33 -9.37
N PHE A 156 -17.09 1.60 -9.69
CA PHE A 156 -16.20 2.52 -8.95
C PHE A 156 -15.67 3.62 -9.90
N PRO A 157 -16.57 4.47 -10.44
CA PRO A 157 -16.21 5.45 -11.48
C PRO A 157 -15.33 6.59 -10.96
N ASP A 158 -15.23 6.75 -9.65
CA ASP A 158 -14.42 7.73 -8.94
C ASP A 158 -12.99 7.24 -8.62
N ALA A 159 -12.67 5.99 -8.96
CA ALA A 159 -11.31 5.47 -8.85
C ALA A 159 -10.34 6.26 -9.75
N VAL A 160 -9.23 6.70 -9.18
CA VAL A 160 -8.19 7.49 -9.87
C VAL A 160 -6.99 6.59 -10.15
N GLU A 161 -6.50 6.58 -11.40
CA GLU A 161 -5.22 5.97 -11.73
C GLU A 161 -4.09 6.95 -11.43
N LEU A 162 -3.08 6.49 -10.69
CA LEU A 162 -1.88 7.25 -10.39
C LEU A 162 -0.86 7.01 -11.50
N HIS A 163 -0.56 8.06 -12.26
CA HIS A 163 0.45 8.04 -13.30
C HIS A 163 1.72 8.76 -12.86
N HIS A 164 1.66 9.64 -11.88
CA HIS A 164 2.75 10.59 -11.64
C HIS A 164 3.28 10.60 -10.22
N SER A 165 2.42 10.57 -9.20
CA SER A 165 2.81 10.78 -7.82
C SER A 165 3.36 9.51 -7.16
N PRO A 166 4.67 9.43 -6.85
CA PRO A 166 5.21 8.30 -6.09
C PRO A 166 4.62 8.25 -4.69
N VAL A 167 4.51 7.04 -4.15
CA VAL A 167 3.97 6.79 -2.81
C VAL A 167 5.01 6.09 -1.95
N ILE A 168 5.44 6.80 -0.90
CA ILE A 168 6.44 6.38 0.06
C ILE A 168 5.72 5.96 1.34
N LEU A 169 5.82 4.68 1.68
CA LEU A 169 5.18 4.12 2.86
C LEU A 169 6.22 3.68 3.89
N ILE A 170 6.11 4.17 5.12
CA ILE A 170 7.10 3.94 6.17
C ILE A 170 6.44 3.14 7.29
N CYS A 171 6.95 1.96 7.61
CA CYS A 171 6.39 1.16 8.71
C CYS A 171 6.57 1.91 10.05
N GLY A 172 5.47 2.40 10.61
CA GLY A 172 5.42 3.19 11.85
C GLY A 172 4.66 2.53 13.00
N HIS A 173 4.36 1.23 12.88
CA HIS A 173 3.52 0.50 13.84
C HIS A 173 4.19 0.29 15.21
N GLY A 174 4.08 1.30 16.08
CA GLY A 174 4.66 1.31 17.43
C GLY A 174 4.02 0.29 18.36
N GLY A 175 2.70 0.10 18.25
CA GLY A 175 1.96 -0.94 18.97
C GLY A 175 2.42 -2.39 18.70
N ARG A 176 3.17 -2.61 17.61
CA ARG A 176 3.76 -3.91 17.26
C ARG A 176 5.26 -3.96 17.50
N ASP A 177 5.98 -2.88 17.19
CA ASP A 177 7.42 -2.78 17.41
C ASP A 177 7.87 -1.33 17.62
N MET A 178 8.46 -1.07 18.79
CA MET A 178 8.92 0.26 19.17
C MET A 178 9.99 0.84 18.24
N ARG A 179 10.82 0.00 17.60
CA ARG A 179 11.83 0.48 16.64
C ARG A 179 11.18 1.15 15.44
N CYS A 180 10.13 0.53 14.90
CA CYS A 180 9.33 1.10 13.82
C CYS A 180 8.62 2.39 14.26
N GLY A 181 7.95 2.36 15.42
CA GLY A 181 7.22 3.53 15.94
C GLY A 181 8.11 4.76 16.18
N VAL A 182 9.33 4.56 16.71
CA VAL A 182 10.29 5.65 16.95
C VAL A 182 10.93 6.16 15.66
N MET A 183 11.28 5.27 14.73
CA MET A 183 12.00 5.64 13.50
C MET A 183 11.11 6.35 12.48
N ALA A 184 9.85 5.93 12.36
CA ALA A 184 8.98 6.34 11.26
C ALA A 184 8.72 7.85 11.15
N PRO A 185 8.39 8.61 12.22
CA PRO A 185 8.19 10.05 12.12
C PRO A 185 9.47 10.82 11.72
N VAL A 186 10.64 10.30 12.11
CA VAL A 186 11.93 10.91 11.75
C VAL A 186 12.22 10.71 10.26
N LEU A 187 11.95 9.51 9.75
CA LEU A 187 12.08 9.23 8.31
C LEU A 187 11.07 10.02 7.48
N GLU A 188 9.80 10.10 7.91
CA GLU A 188 8.76 10.87 7.23
C GLU A 188 9.18 12.33 7.05
N LYS A 189 9.63 12.98 8.13
CA LYS A 189 10.14 14.35 8.09
C LYS A 189 11.33 14.49 7.14
N GLN A 190 12.29 13.57 7.19
CA GLN A 190 13.46 13.63 6.32
C GLN A 190 13.08 13.43 4.84
N PHE A 191 12.14 12.54 4.52
CA PHE A 191 11.65 12.37 3.15
C PHE A 191 10.95 13.64 2.67
N GLN A 192 10.13 14.26 3.51
CA GLN A 192 9.48 15.54 3.21
C GLN A 192 10.51 16.61 2.86
N GLU A 193 11.49 16.85 3.72
CA GLU A 193 12.52 17.89 3.50
C GLU A 193 13.30 17.66 2.20
N VAL A 194 13.70 16.41 1.94
CA VAL A 194 14.52 16.04 0.77
C VAL A 194 13.71 16.14 -0.53
N LEU A 195 12.45 15.71 -0.54
CA LEU A 195 11.56 15.80 -1.70
C LEU A 195 11.16 17.23 -2.02
N GLU A 196 10.79 18.02 -1.00
CA GLU A 196 10.40 19.42 -1.19
C GLU A 196 11.58 20.28 -1.67
N ALA A 197 12.81 19.99 -1.22
CA ALA A 197 14.03 20.61 -1.75
C ALA A 197 14.26 20.30 -3.24
N ARG A 198 13.64 19.26 -3.79
CA ARG A 198 13.66 18.87 -5.21
C ARG A 198 12.42 19.31 -5.97
N GLY A 199 11.57 20.16 -5.37
CA GLY A 199 10.34 20.65 -5.98
C GLY A 199 9.23 19.61 -6.04
N ILE A 200 9.30 18.53 -5.24
CA ILE A 200 8.26 17.52 -5.13
C ILE A 200 7.48 17.77 -3.83
N PHE A 201 6.26 18.25 -3.95
CA PHE A 201 5.41 18.62 -2.83
C PHE A 201 4.83 17.39 -2.13
N THR A 202 4.87 17.38 -0.80
CA THR A 202 4.38 16.25 0.02
C THR A 202 3.15 16.60 0.85
N SER A 203 2.90 17.90 1.04
CA SER A 203 1.68 18.40 1.67
C SER A 203 0.53 18.43 0.65
N PRO A 204 -0.74 18.28 1.10
CA PRO A 204 -1.89 18.60 0.26
C PRO A 204 -1.74 20.04 -0.24
N GLY A 205 -1.69 20.23 -1.57
CA GLY A 205 -1.64 21.57 -2.17
C GLY A 205 -2.93 22.37 -1.89
N THR A 206 -2.93 23.64 -2.28
CA THR A 206 -4.13 24.51 -2.17
C THR A 206 -5.27 24.09 -3.10
N ASP A 207 -4.99 23.24 -4.09
CA ASP A 207 -5.98 22.69 -5.01
C ASP A 207 -6.63 21.45 -4.40
N GLU A 208 -7.62 21.68 -3.55
CA GLU A 208 -8.50 20.64 -3.03
C GLU A 208 -9.10 19.82 -4.20
N GLY A 209 -8.65 18.58 -4.35
CA GLY A 209 -9.23 17.62 -5.31
C GLY A 209 -8.27 17.01 -6.35
N VAL A 210 -7.08 17.58 -6.56
CA VAL A 210 -6.07 16.92 -7.41
C VAL A 210 -5.45 15.78 -6.62
N VAL A 211 -5.54 14.55 -7.10
CA VAL A 211 -4.98 13.35 -6.45
C VAL A 211 -3.61 12.98 -7.03
N ASP A 212 -3.36 13.21 -8.32
CA ASP A 212 -2.14 12.80 -9.01
C ASP A 212 -1.54 14.00 -9.75
N SER A 213 -0.22 14.21 -9.59
CA SER A 213 0.53 15.28 -10.25
C SER A 213 2.02 14.94 -10.37
N PRO A 214 2.73 15.38 -11.43
CA PRO A 214 4.19 15.17 -11.60
C PRO A 214 5.07 15.76 -10.49
N ASP A 215 4.63 16.82 -9.84
CA ASP A 215 5.34 17.56 -8.80
C ASP A 215 4.88 17.18 -7.38
N ARG A 216 4.23 16.02 -7.22
CA ARG A 216 3.68 15.57 -5.94
C ARG A 216 4.19 14.19 -5.56
N ALA A 217 4.41 13.98 -4.26
CA ALA A 217 4.60 12.65 -3.67
C ALA A 217 3.69 12.46 -2.45
N TYR A 218 3.34 11.21 -2.15
CA TYR A 218 2.67 10.84 -0.91
C TYR A 218 3.66 10.21 0.06
N ILE A 219 3.65 10.67 1.30
CA ILE A 219 4.38 10.01 2.40
C ILE A 219 3.34 9.58 3.44
N GLY A 220 3.34 8.30 3.78
CA GLY A 220 2.44 7.75 4.78
C GLY A 220 3.16 6.83 5.76
N LEU A 221 2.94 7.01 7.05
CA LEU A 221 3.23 5.97 8.03
C LEU A 221 2.24 4.84 7.81
N ILE A 222 2.69 3.59 7.89
CA ILE A 222 1.83 2.42 7.73
C ILE A 222 1.97 1.43 8.88
N SER A 223 0.90 0.64 9.05
CA SER A 223 0.88 -0.50 9.96
C SER A 223 1.90 -1.58 9.55
N HIS A 224 1.96 -2.67 10.30
CA HIS A 224 3.09 -3.60 10.23
C HIS A 224 3.09 -4.44 8.94
N ILE A 225 4.21 -4.44 8.23
CA ILE A 225 4.41 -5.15 6.95
C ILE A 225 5.37 -6.35 7.05
N GLY A 226 5.77 -6.74 8.26
CA GLY A 226 6.81 -7.74 8.48
C GLY A 226 8.24 -7.18 8.47
N GLY A 227 9.18 -7.92 9.08
CA GLY A 227 10.59 -7.54 9.10
C GLY A 227 10.94 -6.44 10.11
N HIS A 228 10.28 -6.38 11.26
CA HIS A 228 10.58 -5.39 12.32
C HIS A 228 12.02 -5.45 12.87
N LYS A 229 12.70 -6.59 12.73
CA LYS A 229 14.12 -6.74 13.05
C LYS A 229 15.04 -5.95 12.12
N TYR A 230 14.48 -5.45 11.01
CA TYR A 230 15.11 -4.56 10.03
C TYR A 230 14.42 -3.18 10.01
N ALA A 231 13.94 -2.68 11.17
CA ALA A 231 13.19 -1.42 11.26
C ALA A 231 13.89 -0.25 10.53
N GLY A 232 13.09 0.75 10.15
CA GLY A 232 13.39 1.58 8.98
C GLY A 232 12.91 0.90 7.70
N ASN A 233 11.75 0.23 7.77
CA ASN A 233 11.15 -0.39 6.59
C ASN A 233 10.41 0.68 5.78
N VAL A 234 10.77 0.81 4.51
CA VAL A 234 10.20 1.78 3.57
C VAL A 234 9.79 1.05 2.30
N ILE A 235 8.59 1.32 1.79
CA ILE A 235 8.15 0.89 0.46
C ILE A 235 8.06 2.14 -0.42
N VAL A 236 8.67 2.09 -1.60
CA VAL A 236 8.57 3.14 -2.62
C VAL A 236 7.83 2.59 -3.82
N TYR A 237 6.62 3.08 -4.05
CA TYR A 237 5.85 2.78 -5.26
C TYR A 237 6.07 3.88 -6.29
N ILE A 238 6.52 3.48 -7.48
CA ILE A 238 6.82 4.38 -8.60
C ILE A 238 5.75 4.19 -9.70
N PRO A 239 4.86 5.18 -9.92
CA PRO A 239 3.82 5.13 -10.95
C PRO A 239 4.30 4.85 -12.37
N ASN A 240 3.42 4.26 -13.17
CA ASN A 240 3.69 3.87 -14.56
C ASN A 240 4.01 5.05 -15.48
N GLY A 241 3.47 6.24 -15.20
CA GLY A 241 3.64 7.42 -16.02
C GLY A 241 4.89 8.25 -15.69
N MET A 242 5.59 7.93 -14.60
CA MET A 242 6.83 8.64 -14.22
C MET A 242 7.89 8.50 -15.32
N LYS A 243 8.65 9.57 -15.53
CA LYS A 243 9.71 9.67 -16.53
C LYS A 243 11.07 9.80 -15.85
N TYR A 244 12.11 9.42 -16.57
CA TYR A 244 13.49 9.58 -16.12
C TYR A 244 13.94 11.03 -16.33
N GLY A 245 14.09 11.80 -15.25
CA GLY A 245 14.32 13.25 -15.33
C GLY A 245 13.30 13.95 -16.24
N ASP A 246 13.74 14.99 -16.97
CA ASP A 246 12.90 15.70 -17.95
C ASP A 246 12.80 14.99 -19.31
N SER A 247 13.16 13.70 -19.38
CA SER A 247 13.16 12.96 -20.65
C SER A 247 11.79 12.37 -20.98
N THR A 248 11.62 11.92 -22.22
CA THR A 248 10.45 11.13 -22.63
C THR A 248 10.56 9.64 -22.25
N VAL A 249 11.72 9.23 -21.73
CA VAL A 249 12.03 7.84 -21.39
C VAL A 249 11.26 7.47 -20.11
N PRO A 250 10.53 6.33 -20.09
CA PRO A 250 9.91 5.84 -18.87
C PRO A 250 10.93 5.69 -17.74
N HIS A 251 10.51 6.02 -16.53
CA HIS A 251 11.34 5.78 -15.36
C HIS A 251 11.69 4.28 -15.27
N PRO A 252 12.96 3.88 -15.03
CA PRO A 252 13.36 2.47 -15.06
C PRO A 252 12.60 1.57 -14.06
N LEU A 253 12.10 2.16 -12.98
CA LEU A 253 11.28 1.49 -11.97
C LEU A 253 9.77 1.79 -12.10
N ALA A 254 9.31 2.40 -13.20
CA ALA A 254 7.90 2.66 -13.44
C ALA A 254 7.08 1.37 -13.30
N GLY A 255 5.98 1.45 -12.54
CA GLY A 255 5.12 0.32 -12.25
C GLY A 255 5.59 -0.59 -11.12
N LYS A 256 6.67 -0.24 -10.42
CA LYS A 256 7.30 -1.12 -9.41
C LYS A 256 7.12 -0.60 -7.99
N GLY A 257 7.03 -1.52 -7.05
CA GLY A 257 7.16 -1.26 -5.61
C GLY A 257 8.49 -1.79 -5.09
N ILE A 258 9.30 -0.95 -4.47
CA ILE A 258 10.63 -1.30 -3.96
C ILE A 258 10.65 -1.25 -2.44
N TRP A 259 11.05 -2.34 -1.80
CA TRP A 259 11.13 -2.44 -0.35
C TRP A 259 12.55 -2.27 0.14
N TYR A 260 12.69 -1.42 1.14
CA TYR A 260 13.91 -1.17 1.89
C TYR A 260 13.73 -1.55 3.37
N GLY A 261 14.82 -1.92 4.02
CA GLY A 261 14.93 -2.07 5.47
C GLY A 261 16.18 -1.38 6.00
N ARG A 262 16.29 -1.24 7.32
CA ARG A 262 17.44 -0.57 7.98
C ARG A 262 17.66 0.88 7.50
N ILE A 263 16.61 1.54 7.02
CA ILE A 263 16.68 2.94 6.63
C ILE A 263 16.81 3.81 7.88
N GLU A 264 17.77 4.74 7.80
CA GLU A 264 18.05 5.77 8.79
C GLU A 264 17.95 7.12 8.06
N PRO A 265 17.83 8.24 8.79
CA PRO A 265 17.69 9.56 8.17
C PRO A 265 18.79 9.87 7.13
N ARG A 266 20.04 9.47 7.42
CA ARG A 266 21.18 9.63 6.48
C ARG A 266 21.04 8.88 5.14
N HIS A 267 20.18 7.87 5.07
CA HIS A 267 19.97 7.08 3.85
C HIS A 267 18.86 7.67 2.96
N VAL A 268 18.02 8.55 3.49
CA VAL A 268 16.84 9.07 2.79
C VAL A 268 17.20 9.82 1.51
N GLU A 269 18.22 10.66 1.55
CA GLU A 269 18.68 11.39 0.36
C GLU A 269 19.09 10.43 -0.77
N GLY A 270 19.81 9.35 -0.43
CA GLY A 270 20.17 8.32 -1.39
C GLY A 270 18.95 7.61 -1.98
N ILE A 271 17.90 7.34 -1.20
CA ILE A 271 16.67 6.73 -1.74
C ILE A 271 15.94 7.68 -2.69
N VAL A 272 15.84 8.97 -2.34
CA VAL A 272 15.19 9.96 -3.20
C VAL A 272 15.95 10.09 -4.51
N GLU A 273 17.27 10.30 -4.45
CA GLU A 273 18.12 10.45 -5.63
C GLU A 273 18.14 9.19 -6.49
N GLU A 274 18.51 8.06 -5.89
CA GLU A 274 18.75 6.85 -6.66
C GLU A 274 17.43 6.24 -7.11
N THR A 275 16.46 6.06 -6.22
CA THR A 275 15.25 5.28 -6.50
C THR A 275 14.12 6.11 -7.08
N ILE A 276 13.81 7.26 -6.48
CA ILE A 276 12.62 8.04 -6.88
C ILE A 276 12.90 8.85 -8.14
N LEU A 277 14.09 9.45 -8.27
CA LEU A 277 14.43 10.29 -9.41
C LEU A 277 15.13 9.52 -10.54
N ASN A 278 16.07 8.64 -10.19
CA ASN A 278 16.96 8.01 -11.16
C ASN A 278 16.65 6.53 -11.49
N GLY A 279 15.65 5.92 -10.85
CA GLY A 279 15.27 4.53 -11.13
C GLY A 279 16.33 3.47 -10.85
N ARG A 280 17.21 3.72 -9.87
CA ARG A 280 18.22 2.79 -9.37
C ARG A 280 17.87 2.33 -7.96
N VAL A 281 18.12 1.05 -7.69
CA VAL A 281 17.87 0.45 -6.38
C VAL A 281 19.09 0.61 -5.49
N VAL A 282 18.90 1.06 -4.24
CA VAL A 282 19.96 1.10 -3.22
C VAL A 282 20.14 -0.32 -2.66
N SER A 283 21.03 -1.10 -3.28
CA SER A 283 21.18 -2.55 -3.04
C SER A 283 21.38 -2.93 -1.57
N ASP A 284 22.15 -2.14 -0.84
CA ASP A 284 22.54 -2.44 0.54
C ASP A 284 21.35 -2.48 1.52
N HIS A 285 20.27 -1.79 1.16
CA HIS A 285 19.03 -1.73 1.95
C HIS A 285 17.89 -2.52 1.32
N PHE A 286 18.07 -3.07 0.13
CA PHE A 286 17.01 -3.70 -0.65
C PHE A 286 16.53 -5.00 0.00
N ARG A 287 15.22 -5.10 0.22
CA ARG A 287 14.57 -6.30 0.76
C ARG A 287 13.89 -7.16 -0.30
N GLY A 288 13.48 -6.55 -1.40
CA GLY A 288 12.65 -7.14 -2.44
C GLY A 288 11.87 -6.06 -3.17
N GLY A 289 11.17 -6.45 -4.22
CA GLY A 289 10.21 -5.57 -4.89
C GLY A 289 9.08 -6.34 -5.52
N ILE A 290 8.13 -5.61 -6.08
CA ILE A 290 7.00 -6.16 -6.84
C ILE A 290 6.89 -5.41 -8.16
N ASP A 291 6.67 -6.15 -9.25
CA ASP A 291 6.39 -5.60 -10.56
C ASP A 291 4.88 -5.37 -10.77
N GLN A 292 4.50 -4.68 -11.83
CA GLN A 292 3.10 -4.34 -12.14
C GLN A 292 2.21 -5.58 -12.30
N ASP A 293 2.77 -6.70 -12.74
CA ASP A 293 2.08 -7.98 -12.90
C ASP A 293 2.02 -8.82 -11.61
N GLY A 294 2.56 -8.31 -10.50
CA GLY A 294 2.63 -8.99 -9.22
C GLY A 294 3.88 -9.88 -9.05
N THR A 295 4.78 -9.91 -10.03
CA THR A 295 6.02 -10.69 -9.94
C THR A 295 6.93 -10.12 -8.84
N ILE A 296 7.43 -11.00 -7.97
CA ILE A 296 8.37 -10.63 -6.92
C ILE A 296 9.78 -10.46 -7.48
N LEU A 297 10.37 -9.30 -7.22
CA LEU A 297 11.71 -8.91 -7.63
C LEU A 297 12.73 -9.22 -6.51
N ARG A 298 13.89 -9.73 -6.92
CA ARG A 298 15.05 -10.01 -6.07
C ARG A 298 16.31 -9.60 -6.82
N LEU A 299 17.36 -9.22 -6.08
CA LEU A 299 18.70 -8.95 -6.64
C LEU A 299 19.60 -10.19 -6.60
#